data_AF-A0A1V9DJG1-F1
#
_entry.id   AF-A0A1V9DJG1-F1
#
_cell.length_a   1.000
_cell.length_b   1.000
_cell.length_c   1.000
_cell.angle_alpha   90.00
_cell.angle_beta   90.00
_cell.angle_gamma   90.00
#
_symmetry.space_group_name_H-M   'P 1'
#
loop_
_entity.id
_entity.type
_entity.pdbx_description
1 polymer ?
#
loop_
_entity_poly.entity_id
_entity_poly.type
_entity_poly.pdbx_seq_one_letter_code
_entity_poly.pdbx_strand_id
1 'polypeptide(L)'
;MSKYALVKDGQVINTILWDGEAEADFGDGVVAVEFADDEPIQIGYLYEDGKFSEPPLTEEEQAQQDAAAALANSSTKTALMDEASQRISVLQDAVDLEMATDEEAAELPLWKKYRVLLSRIDANTADDITWPDKPE
;
A
#
# COMPACT_ATOMS: atom_id res chain seq x y z
N MET A 1 32.91 2.62 15.21
CA MET A 1 31.84 1.69 15.64
C MET A 1 30.97 1.48 14.43
N SER A 2 30.90 0.24 13.96
CA SER A 2 30.05 -0.17 12.86
C SER A 2 28.79 -0.85 13.42
N LYS A 3 27.75 -0.97 12.59
CA LYS A 3 26.57 -1.77 12.92
C LYS A 3 26.81 -3.23 12.56
N TYR A 4 26.43 -4.11 13.47
CA TYR A 4 26.48 -5.55 13.28
C TYR A 4 25.13 -6.17 13.57
N ALA A 5 24.72 -7.10 12.72
CA ALA A 5 23.59 -7.98 12.97
C ALA A 5 24.12 -9.24 13.65
N LEU A 6 23.55 -9.58 14.80
CA LEU A 6 23.77 -10.87 15.43
C LEU A 6 22.81 -11.87 14.79
N VAL A 7 23.37 -12.82 14.05
CA VAL A 7 22.63 -13.84 13.31
C VAL A 7 22.78 -15.17 14.01
N LYS A 8 21.65 -15.87 14.22
CA LYS A 8 21.60 -17.23 14.74
C LYS A 8 20.64 -18.05 13.89
N ASP A 9 21.07 -19.25 13.49
CA ASP A 9 20.27 -20.16 12.64
C ASP A 9 19.74 -19.49 11.35
N GLY A 10 20.53 -18.57 10.77
CA GLY A 10 20.15 -17.84 9.56
C GLY A 10 19.19 -16.67 9.79
N GLN A 11 18.88 -16.29 11.03
CA GLN A 11 18.01 -15.16 11.35
C GLN A 11 18.70 -14.12 12.24
N VAL A 12 18.49 -12.84 11.96
CA VAL A 12 18.93 -11.72 12.79
C VAL A 12 18.13 -11.72 14.08
N ILE A 13 18.81 -11.93 15.21
CA ILE A 13 18.22 -11.94 16.55
C ILE A 13 18.44 -10.62 17.30
N ASN A 14 19.45 -9.82 16.89
CA ASN A 14 19.74 -8.52 17.47
C ASN A 14 20.55 -7.65 16.50
N THR A 15 20.54 -6.33 16.71
CA THR A 15 21.48 -5.40 16.04
C THR A 15 22.25 -4.63 17.11
N ILE A 16 23.56 -4.51 16.91
CA ILE A 16 24.47 -3.89 17.87
C ILE A 16 25.40 -2.89 17.17
N LEU A 17 25.86 -1.89 17.92
CA LEU A 17 27.00 -1.07 17.53
C LEU A 17 28.24 -1.64 18.18
N TRP A 18 29.23 -2.00 17.37
CA TRP A 18 30.44 -2.68 17.85
C TRP A 18 31.68 -2.17 17.09
N ASP A 19 32.83 -2.22 17.74
CA ASP A 19 34.11 -1.76 17.21
C ASP A 19 34.89 -2.84 16.45
N GLY A 20 34.48 -4.11 16.54
CA GLY A 20 35.06 -5.21 15.76
C GLY A 20 36.38 -5.78 16.31
N GLU A 21 36.90 -5.25 17.42
CA GLU A 21 38.27 -5.52 17.89
C GLU A 21 38.36 -6.24 19.24
N ALA A 22 37.24 -6.48 19.94
CA ALA A 22 37.22 -7.24 21.20
C ALA A 22 37.02 -8.75 20.99
N GLU A 23 37.56 -9.61 21.88
CA GLU A 23 37.08 -10.99 22.00
C GLU A 23 35.65 -10.96 22.57
N ALA A 24 34.67 -10.84 21.68
CA ALA A 24 33.26 -10.84 22.03
C ALA A 24 32.65 -12.22 21.73
N ASP A 25 32.24 -12.92 22.79
CA ASP A 25 31.41 -14.11 22.68
C ASP A 25 29.94 -13.69 22.72
N PHE A 26 29.25 -13.84 21.59
CA PHE A 26 27.82 -13.53 21.46
C PHE A 26 26.92 -14.74 21.74
N GLY A 27 27.51 -15.86 22.15
CA GLY A 27 26.84 -17.11 22.44
C GLY A 27 27.00 -18.14 21.32
N ASP A 28 26.72 -19.41 21.68
CA ASP A 28 26.88 -20.54 20.77
C ASP A 28 25.98 -20.41 19.52
N GLY A 29 26.61 -20.60 18.35
CA GLY A 29 25.98 -20.50 17.04
C GLY A 29 25.61 -19.08 16.59
N VAL A 30 26.06 -18.03 17.28
CA VAL A 30 25.81 -16.63 16.90
C VAL A 30 26.99 -16.07 16.11
N VAL A 31 26.70 -15.46 14.97
CA VAL A 31 27.69 -14.74 14.16
C VAL A 31 27.34 -13.26 14.09
N ALA A 32 28.36 -12.39 14.19
CA ALA A 32 28.22 -10.96 14.01
C ALA A 32 28.54 -10.61 12.54
N VAL A 33 27.58 -10.04 11.83
CA VAL A 33 27.72 -9.64 10.43
C VAL A 33 27.63 -8.14 10.33
N GLU A 34 28.69 -7.47 9.89
CA GLU A 34 28.70 -6.02 9.66
C GLU A 34 27.73 -5.68 8.51
N PHE A 35 26.95 -4.61 8.68
CA PHE A 35 26.06 -4.10 7.64
C PHE A 35 26.17 -2.58 7.54
N ALA A 36 25.83 -2.03 6.37
CA ALA A 36 25.97 -0.61 6.10
C ALA A 36 24.90 0.22 6.84
N ASP A 37 25.22 1.47 7.16
CA ASP A 37 24.34 2.32 7.96
C ASP A 37 22.99 2.64 7.31
N ASP A 38 22.93 2.56 5.98
CA ASP A 38 21.75 2.75 5.14
C ASP A 38 20.94 1.47 4.89
N GLU A 39 21.46 0.30 5.27
CA GLU A 39 20.69 -0.95 5.23
C GLU A 39 19.74 -1.03 6.44
N PRO A 40 18.42 -1.17 6.23
CA PRO A 40 17.43 -1.21 7.30
C PRO A 40 17.37 -2.59 7.99
N ILE A 41 18.53 -3.18 8.30
CA ILE A 41 18.60 -4.49 8.93
C ILE A 41 17.97 -4.43 10.32
N GLN A 42 17.00 -5.29 10.55
CA GLN A 42 16.25 -5.38 11.81
C GLN A 42 16.14 -6.82 12.28
N ILE A 43 15.74 -6.97 13.55
CA ILE A 43 15.47 -8.28 14.15
C ILE A 43 14.39 -9.00 13.33
N GLY A 44 14.61 -10.28 13.05
CA GLY A 44 13.73 -11.12 12.23
C GLY A 44 14.15 -11.25 10.76
N TYR A 45 15.04 -10.38 10.26
CA TYR A 45 15.63 -10.54 8.92
C TYR A 45 16.33 -11.88 8.79
N LEU A 46 16.27 -12.47 7.59
CA LEU A 46 17.00 -13.68 7.24
C LEU A 46 18.38 -13.30 6.71
N TYR A 47 19.36 -14.16 6.93
CA TYR A 47 20.72 -14.01 6.44
C TYR A 47 21.17 -15.32 5.78
N GLU A 48 21.28 -15.29 4.45
CA GLU A 48 21.66 -16.43 3.62
C GLU A 48 22.60 -15.95 2.50
N ASP A 49 23.65 -16.73 2.21
CA ASP A 49 24.63 -16.42 1.15
C ASP A 49 25.21 -14.99 1.19
N GLY A 50 25.46 -14.46 2.39
CA GLY A 50 26.04 -13.14 2.59
C GLY A 50 25.06 -11.98 2.38
N LYS A 51 23.76 -12.26 2.26
CA LYS A 51 22.72 -11.26 2.01
C LYS A 51 21.66 -11.30 3.09
N PHE A 52 21.26 -10.12 3.53
CA PHE A 52 20.08 -9.97 4.35
C PHE A 52 18.83 -9.92 3.46
N SER A 53 17.76 -10.54 3.92
CA SER A 53 16.43 -10.40 3.32
C SER A 53 15.38 -10.25 4.41
N GLU A 54 14.30 -9.56 4.06
CA GLU A 54 13.11 -9.55 4.90
C GLU A 54 12.56 -10.96 5.06
N PRO A 55 12.03 -11.32 6.24
CA PRO A 55 11.28 -12.56 6.35
C PRO A 55 10.08 -12.48 5.39
N PRO A 56 9.76 -13.59 4.70
CA PRO A 56 8.54 -13.61 3.89
C PRO A 56 7.32 -13.42 4.80
N LEU A 57 6.31 -12.72 4.30
CA LEU A 57 5.02 -12.61 4.98
C LEU A 57 4.42 -14.01 5.18
N THR A 58 3.81 -14.23 6.33
CA THR A 58 3.01 -15.44 6.55
C THR A 58 1.75 -15.41 5.68
N GLU A 59 1.15 -16.58 5.42
CA GLU A 59 -0.11 -16.67 4.66
C GLU A 59 -1.23 -15.85 5.31
N GLU A 60 -1.25 -15.78 6.65
CA GLU A 60 -2.22 -14.98 7.40
C GLU A 60 -1.99 -13.48 7.20
N GLU A 61 -0.75 -13.01 7.31
CA GLU A 61 -0.41 -11.60 7.08
C GLU A 61 -0.69 -11.17 5.64
N GLN A 62 -0.37 -12.03 4.66
CA GLN A 62 -0.70 -11.77 3.26
C GLN A 62 -2.22 -11.67 3.06
N ALA A 63 -2.99 -12.60 3.63
CA ALA A 63 -4.45 -12.56 3.55
C ALA A 63 -5.04 -11.31 4.23
N GLN A 64 -4.45 -10.85 5.34
CA GLN A 64 -4.85 -9.61 6.00
C GLN A 64 -4.53 -8.38 5.13
N GLN A 65 -3.36 -8.34 4.50
CA GLN A 65 -2.97 -7.28 3.59
C GLN A 65 -3.88 -7.21 2.36
N ASP A 66 -4.20 -8.35 1.76
CA ASP A 66 -5.09 -8.46 0.60
C ASP A 66 -6.52 -8.02 0.96
N ALA A 67 -7.01 -8.44 2.13
CA ALA A 67 -8.32 -8.01 2.63
C ALA A 67 -8.36 -6.49 2.89
N ALA A 68 -7.28 -5.92 3.42
CA ALA A 68 -7.18 -4.48 3.63
C ALA A 68 -7.15 -3.71 2.31
N ALA A 69 -6.42 -4.20 1.31
CA ALA A 69 -6.38 -3.62 -0.04
C ALA A 69 -7.75 -3.67 -0.73
N ALA A 70 -8.45 -4.82 -0.67
CA ALA A 70 -9.81 -4.95 -1.21
C ALA A 70 -10.81 -4.01 -0.52
N LEU A 71 -10.69 -3.83 0.80
CA LEU A 71 -11.52 -2.87 1.53
C LEU A 71 -11.24 -1.43 1.12
N ALA A 72 -9.96 -1.07 0.93
CA ALA A 72 -9.57 0.26 0.47
C ALA A 72 -10.12 0.54 -0.93
N ASN A 73 -10.00 -0.42 -1.86
CA ASN A 73 -10.52 -0.34 -3.21
C ASN A 73 -12.06 -0.15 -3.22
N SER A 74 -12.79 -0.96 -2.47
CA SER A 74 -14.25 -0.82 -2.34
C SER A 74 -14.66 0.52 -1.72
N SER A 75 -13.90 1.02 -0.74
CA SER A 75 -14.14 2.33 -0.13
C SER A 75 -13.91 3.46 -1.13
N THR A 76 -12.83 3.40 -1.92
CA THR A 76 -12.57 4.36 -3.01
C THR A 76 -13.69 4.36 -4.04
N LYS A 77 -14.14 3.17 -4.51
CA LYS A 77 -15.29 3.07 -5.43
C LYS A 77 -16.52 3.76 -4.87
N THR A 78 -16.83 3.51 -3.61
CA THR A 78 -18.00 4.10 -2.93
C THR A 78 -17.88 5.63 -2.90
N ALA A 79 -16.75 6.17 -2.46
CA ALA A 79 -16.51 7.61 -2.42
C ALA A 79 -16.66 8.28 -3.80
N LEU A 80 -16.07 7.68 -4.84
CA LEU A 80 -16.17 8.20 -6.21
C LEU A 80 -17.60 8.13 -6.77
N MET A 81 -18.34 7.06 -6.45
CA MET A 81 -19.75 6.90 -6.83
C MET A 81 -20.65 7.93 -6.14
N ASP A 82 -20.39 8.22 -4.86
CA ASP A 82 -21.13 9.20 -4.08
C ASP A 82 -20.87 10.63 -4.58
N GLU A 83 -19.60 10.97 -4.85
CA GLU A 83 -19.22 12.24 -5.46
C GLU A 83 -19.92 12.44 -6.81
N ALA A 84 -19.84 11.44 -7.70
CA ALA A 84 -20.51 11.50 -8.99
C ALA A 84 -22.02 11.64 -8.84
N SER A 85 -22.63 10.95 -7.88
CA SER A 85 -24.07 11.02 -7.65
C SER A 85 -24.51 12.38 -7.12
N GLN A 86 -23.73 13.00 -6.24
CA GLN A 86 -23.99 14.35 -5.74
C GLN A 86 -23.91 15.39 -6.87
N ARG A 87 -22.85 15.33 -7.68
CA ARG A 87 -22.68 16.26 -8.82
C ARG A 87 -23.80 16.09 -9.84
N ILE A 88 -24.16 14.84 -10.19
CA ILE A 88 -25.28 14.54 -11.08
C ILE A 88 -26.59 15.09 -10.53
N SER A 89 -26.85 14.97 -9.21
CA SER A 89 -28.10 15.48 -8.62
C SER A 89 -28.25 16.98 -8.84
N VAL A 90 -27.21 17.76 -8.53
CA VAL A 90 -27.23 19.23 -8.70
C VAL A 90 -27.39 19.62 -10.17
N LEU A 91 -26.64 18.98 -11.07
CA LEU A 91 -26.73 19.25 -12.51
C LEU A 91 -28.11 18.86 -13.07
N GLN A 92 -28.68 17.74 -12.60
CA GLN A 92 -30.02 17.32 -13.01
C GLN A 92 -31.08 18.29 -12.52
N ASP A 93 -31.02 18.74 -11.26
CA ASP A 93 -31.94 19.74 -10.72
C ASP A 93 -31.87 21.05 -11.51
N ALA A 94 -30.66 21.51 -11.87
CA ALA A 94 -30.48 22.71 -12.69
C ALA A 94 -31.10 22.56 -14.09
N VAL A 95 -30.94 21.39 -14.73
CA VAL A 95 -31.57 21.10 -16.03
C VAL A 95 -33.10 21.03 -15.91
N ASP A 96 -33.61 20.34 -14.89
CA ASP A 96 -35.05 20.13 -14.67
C ASP A 96 -35.78 21.44 -14.32
N LEU A 97 -35.10 22.36 -13.65
CA LEU A 97 -35.61 23.70 -13.32
C LEU A 97 -35.35 24.74 -14.43
N GLU A 98 -34.79 24.33 -15.58
CA GLU A 98 -34.39 25.23 -16.68
C GLU A 98 -33.43 26.34 -16.23
N MET A 99 -32.60 26.06 -15.22
CA MET A 99 -31.61 26.97 -14.64
C MET A 99 -30.17 26.64 -15.07
N ALA A 100 -29.96 25.50 -15.71
CA ALA A 100 -28.63 25.05 -16.13
C ALA A 100 -27.99 26.01 -17.15
N THR A 101 -26.70 26.28 -16.96
CA THR A 101 -25.88 26.87 -18.03
C THR A 101 -25.60 25.85 -19.13
N ASP A 102 -25.16 26.33 -20.30
CA ASP A 102 -24.74 25.44 -21.40
C ASP A 102 -23.60 24.48 -20.96
N GLU A 103 -22.72 24.95 -20.07
CA GLU A 103 -21.64 24.16 -19.48
C GLU A 103 -22.19 23.05 -18.58
N GLU A 104 -23.08 23.37 -17.64
CA GLU A 104 -23.71 22.41 -16.74
C GLU A 104 -24.52 21.35 -17.50
N ALA A 105 -25.23 21.76 -18.56
CA ALA A 105 -25.96 20.83 -19.43
C ALA A 105 -25.03 19.87 -20.18
N ALA A 106 -23.83 20.32 -20.57
CA ALA A 106 -22.81 19.50 -21.23
C ALA A 106 -22.05 18.58 -20.26
N GLU A 107 -21.88 18.98 -18.99
CA GLU A 107 -21.24 18.19 -17.94
C GLU A 107 -22.09 16.99 -17.50
N LEU A 108 -23.41 17.15 -17.41
CA LEU A 108 -24.34 16.12 -16.93
C LEU A 108 -24.15 14.73 -17.61
N PRO A 109 -24.06 14.61 -18.95
CA PRO A 109 -23.80 13.32 -19.59
C PRO A 109 -22.41 12.76 -19.30
N LEU A 110 -21.39 13.60 -19.09
CA LEU A 110 -20.03 13.17 -18.76
C LEU A 110 -19.99 12.55 -17.37
N TRP A 111 -20.59 13.20 -16.37
CA TRP A 111 -20.72 12.67 -15.02
C TRP A 111 -21.55 11.38 -14.96
N LYS A 112 -22.65 11.31 -15.72
CA LYS A 112 -23.43 10.06 -15.86
C LYS A 112 -22.60 8.93 -16.46
N LYS A 113 -21.81 9.19 -17.51
CA LYS A 113 -20.89 8.21 -18.12
C LYS A 113 -19.84 7.75 -17.11
N TYR A 114 -19.21 8.69 -16.40
CA TYR A 114 -18.21 8.42 -15.37
C TYR A 114 -18.76 7.49 -14.28
N ARG A 115 -19.94 7.79 -13.73
CA ARG A 115 -20.60 6.93 -12.72
C ARG A 115 -20.89 5.52 -13.24
N VAL A 116 -21.25 5.37 -14.52
CA VAL A 116 -21.45 4.04 -15.13
C VAL A 116 -20.13 3.29 -15.34
N LEU A 117 -19.03 3.99 -15.65
CA LEU A 117 -17.72 3.37 -15.73
C LEU A 117 -17.26 2.87 -14.36
N LEU A 118 -17.41 3.70 -13.31
CA LEU A 118 -17.12 3.30 -11.94
C LEU A 118 -17.94 2.09 -11.49
N SER A 119 -19.24 2.04 -11.81
CA SER A 119 -20.09 0.94 -11.36
C SER A 119 -19.66 -0.42 -11.91
N ARG A 120 -19.05 -0.45 -13.10
CA ARG A 120 -18.56 -1.65 -13.79
C ARG A 120 -17.23 -2.18 -13.25
N ILE A 121 -16.49 -1.38 -12.49
CA ILE A 121 -15.21 -1.80 -11.89
C ILE A 121 -15.49 -2.79 -10.76
N ASP A 122 -14.85 -3.95 -10.78
CA ASP A 122 -14.82 -4.82 -9.61
C ASP A 122 -13.78 -4.27 -8.63
N ALA A 123 -14.24 -3.91 -7.43
CA ALA A 123 -13.41 -3.32 -6.38
C ALA A 123 -13.24 -4.26 -5.17
N ASN A 124 -13.72 -5.50 -5.27
CA ASN A 124 -13.56 -6.53 -4.24
C ASN A 124 -12.28 -7.36 -4.46
N THR A 125 -11.21 -6.71 -4.91
CA THR A 125 -9.90 -7.33 -5.15
C THR A 125 -8.80 -6.50 -4.51
N ALA A 126 -7.72 -7.15 -4.13
CA ALA A 126 -6.49 -6.52 -3.67
C ALA A 126 -5.65 -5.93 -4.82
N ASP A 127 -5.99 -6.25 -6.07
CA ASP A 127 -5.27 -5.77 -7.24
C ASP A 127 -5.32 -4.25 -7.37
N ASP A 128 -4.30 -3.68 -8.01
CA ASP A 128 -4.28 -2.27 -8.37
C ASP A 128 -5.39 -1.95 -9.39
N ILE A 129 -6.26 -1.00 -9.03
CA ILE A 129 -7.36 -0.57 -9.87
C ILE A 129 -7.01 0.73 -10.58
N THR A 130 -7.13 0.71 -11.91
CA THR A 130 -7.09 1.94 -12.71
C THR A 130 -8.48 2.59 -12.72
N TRP A 131 -8.63 3.68 -11.96
CA TRP A 131 -9.86 4.45 -11.91
C TRP A 131 -10.01 5.33 -13.17
N PRO A 132 -11.23 5.50 -13.71
CA PRO A 132 -11.48 6.41 -14.81
C PRO A 132 -11.19 7.84 -14.38
N ASP A 133 -10.79 8.68 -15.33
CA ASP A 133 -10.60 10.10 -15.07
C ASP A 133 -11.92 10.79 -14.75
N LYS A 134 -11.88 11.70 -13.79
CA LYS A 134 -13.02 12.53 -13.44
C LYS A 134 -13.31 13.51 -14.59
N PRO A 135 -14.58 13.76 -14.92
CA PRO A 135 -14.95 14.86 -15.79
C PRO A 135 -14.56 16.21 -15.17
N GLU A 136 -14.28 17.19 -16.02
CA GLU A 136 -14.20 18.60 -15.63
C GLU A 136 -15.57 19.17 -15.28
#